data_AF-A0A651DYR8-F1
#
_entry.id   AF-A0A651DYR8-F1
#
_cell.length_a   1.000
_cell.length_b   1.000
_cell.length_c   1.000
_cell.angle_alpha   90.00
_cell.angle_beta   90.00
_cell.angle_gamma   90.00
#
_symmetry.space_group_name_H-M   'P 1'
#
loop_
_entity.id
_entity.type
_entity.pdbx_description
1 polymer ?
#
loop_
_entity_poly.entity_id
_entity_poly.type
_entity_poly.pdbx_seq_one_letter_code
_entity_poly.pdbx_strand_id
1 'polypeptide(L)'
;MSSGWRTRLRQALQSSHKYVCGTRHASTLLQGRSACHNAGMSTHSHLLWHEVDSEPVLDGKIFQLVRSHRRSEDGRSTDYMMVDCPDWANVIAVVPNETGEDCFLMVRQFRQGGNCLTLEFPGGMVDENEDQALAALRELAEETGYVADRVEHIGRTNPNPAFMTNSVHTYVAHGVRRNGGQSLDENELVDVELVPCAKVLNGLLPEFFAHGIMIIALHWYVRWLARS
;
A
#
# COMPACT_ATOMS: atom_id res chain seq x y z
N MET A 1 -5.71 -26.09 2.05
CA MET A 1 -4.94 -26.44 0.83
C MET A 1 -3.99 -25.30 0.53
N SER A 2 -2.67 -25.51 0.59
CA SER A 2 -1.71 -24.46 0.21
C SER A 2 -1.91 -24.12 -1.27
N SER A 3 -2.26 -22.88 -1.55
CA SER A 3 -2.65 -22.42 -2.87
C SER A 3 -1.48 -22.52 -3.86
N GLY A 4 -1.55 -23.46 -4.81
CA GLY A 4 -0.46 -23.82 -5.73
C GLY A 4 0.08 -22.67 -6.59
N TRP A 5 -0.67 -21.57 -6.71
CA TRP A 5 -0.19 -20.35 -7.37
C TRP A 5 1.08 -19.78 -6.72
N ARG A 6 1.20 -19.83 -5.38
CA ARG A 6 2.37 -19.28 -4.67
C ARG A 6 3.66 -19.96 -5.13
N THR A 7 3.63 -21.29 -5.24
CA THR A 7 4.76 -22.10 -5.69
C THR A 7 5.13 -21.79 -7.14
N ARG A 8 4.13 -21.68 -8.03
CA ARG A 8 4.35 -21.32 -9.44
C ARG A 8 4.97 -19.94 -9.61
N LEU A 9 4.45 -18.94 -8.89
CA LEU A 9 4.99 -17.57 -8.97
C LEU A 9 6.40 -17.46 -8.40
N ARG A 10 6.74 -18.24 -7.37
CA ARG A 10 8.11 -18.29 -6.87
C ARG A 10 9.08 -18.83 -7.92
N GLN A 11 8.72 -19.90 -8.61
CA GLN A 11 9.53 -20.44 -9.69
C GLN A 11 9.73 -19.40 -10.81
N ALA A 12 8.66 -18.68 -11.18
CA ALA A 12 8.75 -17.58 -12.14
C ALA A 12 9.73 -16.49 -11.66
N LEU A 13 9.63 -16.04 -10.40
CA LEU A 13 10.55 -15.05 -9.83
C LEU A 13 12.01 -15.53 -9.82
N GLN A 14 12.26 -16.79 -9.45
CA GLN A 14 13.60 -17.38 -9.43
C GLN A 14 14.23 -17.51 -10.83
N SER A 15 13.41 -17.71 -11.86
CA SER A 15 13.87 -17.72 -13.25
C SER A 15 14.25 -16.33 -13.78
N SER A 16 13.72 -15.28 -13.15
CA SER A 16 14.04 -13.89 -13.47
C SER A 16 15.40 -13.49 -12.89
N HIS A 17 16.41 -13.24 -13.73
CA HIS A 17 17.76 -12.87 -13.29
C HIS A 17 17.86 -11.46 -12.67
N LYS A 18 16.73 -10.80 -12.40
CA LYS A 18 16.66 -9.36 -12.06
C LYS A 18 16.39 -9.06 -10.59
N TYR A 19 15.98 -10.06 -9.78
CA TYR A 19 15.57 -9.86 -8.38
C TYR A 19 16.35 -10.74 -7.37
N VAL A 20 17.57 -11.18 -7.68
CA VAL A 20 18.43 -11.90 -6.72
C VAL A 20 19.05 -10.89 -5.74
N CYS A 21 18.33 -10.57 -4.67
CA CYS A 21 18.88 -9.83 -3.54
C CYS A 21 19.30 -10.81 -2.43
N GLY A 22 20.60 -10.84 -2.11
CA GLY A 22 21.18 -11.68 -1.07
C GLY A 22 20.55 -11.41 0.30
N THR A 23 19.91 -12.43 0.87
CA THR A 23 19.26 -12.38 2.16
C THR A 23 20.29 -12.43 3.30
N ARG A 24 20.45 -11.33 4.04
CA ARG A 24 20.83 -11.40 5.46
C ARG A 24 19.68 -10.90 6.33
N HIS A 25 19.50 -11.61 7.43
CA HIS A 25 18.34 -11.60 8.32
C HIS A 25 18.01 -10.22 8.89
N ALA A 26 16.71 -9.94 8.99
CA ALA A 26 16.12 -9.13 10.06
C ALA A 26 14.63 -9.47 10.12
N SER A 27 14.26 -10.27 11.11
CA SER A 27 12.88 -10.52 11.53
C SER A 27 12.51 -9.57 12.68
N THR A 28 11.21 -9.37 12.83
CA THR A 28 10.50 -8.75 13.96
C THR A 28 10.32 -7.24 13.89
N LEU A 29 9.10 -6.80 13.60
CA LEU A 29 8.24 -5.98 14.48
C LEU A 29 6.96 -5.61 13.71
N LEU A 30 5.87 -6.29 14.05
CA LEU A 30 4.50 -5.92 13.68
C LEU A 30 3.73 -5.74 14.98
N GLN A 31 3.30 -4.51 15.26
CA GLN A 31 2.01 -4.16 15.87
C GLN A 31 1.98 -2.68 16.28
N GLY A 32 0.82 -2.05 16.05
CA GLY A 32 0.39 -0.81 16.70
C GLY A 32 0.64 0.47 15.92
N ARG A 33 -0.41 1.29 15.79
CA ARG A 33 -0.28 2.74 15.52
C ARG A 33 0.66 3.32 16.58
N SER A 34 1.89 3.64 16.20
CA SER A 34 2.80 4.45 17.00
C SER A 34 3.95 4.90 16.13
N ALA A 35 4.42 6.10 16.44
CA ALA A 35 5.65 6.69 15.95
C ALA A 35 6.78 5.65 15.85
N CYS A 36 7.69 5.90 14.91
CA CYS A 36 8.99 5.26 14.80
C CYS A 36 9.49 4.81 16.19
N HIS A 37 9.70 3.51 16.40
CA HIS A 37 10.10 2.92 17.68
C HIS A 37 11.12 3.79 18.45
N ASN A 38 10.73 4.24 19.65
CA ASN A 38 11.42 5.22 20.51
C ASN A 38 12.89 4.92 20.86
N ALA A 39 13.38 3.69 20.68
CA ALA A 39 14.74 3.31 21.08
C ALA A 39 15.84 3.96 20.22
N GLY A 40 15.59 4.19 18.92
CA GLY A 40 16.55 4.85 18.01
C GLY A 40 16.51 6.38 18.04
N MET A 41 15.42 6.96 18.55
CA MET A 41 15.26 8.41 18.64
C MET A 41 16.16 9.02 19.73
N SER A 42 16.50 8.24 20.77
CA SER A 42 17.35 8.70 21.88
C SER A 42 18.79 9.05 21.45
N THR A 43 19.39 8.30 20.50
CA THR A 43 20.75 8.58 20.00
C THR A 43 20.77 9.67 18.92
N HIS A 44 19.61 10.03 18.38
CA HIS A 44 19.44 11.03 17.32
C HIS A 44 18.52 12.18 17.77
N SER A 45 18.44 12.45 19.07
CA SER A 45 17.55 13.47 19.62
C SER A 45 17.78 14.84 18.97
N HIS A 46 19.03 15.20 18.68
CA HIS A 46 19.43 16.43 17.99
C HIS A 46 18.77 16.65 16.60
N LEU A 47 18.17 15.62 15.99
CA LEU A 47 17.44 15.72 14.71
C LEU A 47 15.93 15.93 14.91
N LEU A 48 15.42 15.84 16.14
CA LEU A 48 13.99 15.87 16.44
C LEU A 48 13.44 17.30 16.42
N TRP A 49 12.21 17.40 15.94
CA TRP A 49 11.38 18.60 15.94
C TRP A 49 10.08 18.31 16.70
N HIS A 50 9.90 18.99 17.81
CA HIS A 50 8.73 18.85 18.67
C HIS A 50 7.66 19.84 18.23
N GLU A 51 6.42 19.36 18.14
CA GLU A 51 5.28 20.23 17.93
C GLU A 51 5.01 21.04 19.19
N VAL A 52 4.89 22.36 19.03
CA VAL A 52 4.53 23.30 20.08
C VAL A 52 3.03 23.54 20.06
N ASP A 53 2.50 23.79 18.88
CA ASP A 53 1.08 23.95 18.59
C ASP A 53 0.79 23.61 17.11
N SER A 54 -0.49 23.44 16.79
CA SER A 54 -0.96 23.21 15.44
C SER A 54 -2.36 23.81 15.22
N GLU A 55 -2.62 24.25 13.99
CA GLU A 55 -3.91 24.83 13.58
C GLU A 55 -4.34 24.32 12.20
N PRO A 56 -5.65 24.04 11.98
CA PRO A 56 -6.16 23.72 10.66
C PRO A 56 -6.15 24.97 9.76
N VAL A 57 -5.58 24.83 8.58
CA VAL A 57 -5.57 25.86 7.52
C VAL A 57 -6.72 25.64 6.54
N LEU A 58 -7.01 24.39 6.21
CA LEU A 58 -8.11 23.99 5.35
C LEU A 58 -8.64 22.62 5.78
N ASP A 59 -9.95 22.54 5.96
CA ASP A 59 -10.64 21.28 6.21
C ASP A 59 -11.22 20.74 4.89
N GLY A 60 -10.63 19.67 4.38
CA GLY A 60 -11.03 19.01 3.14
C GLY A 60 -11.74 17.67 3.41
N LYS A 61 -12.44 17.15 2.41
CA LYS A 61 -13.21 15.89 2.56
C LYS A 61 -12.34 14.67 2.90
N ILE A 62 -11.14 14.59 2.31
CA ILE A 62 -10.24 13.43 2.42
C ILE A 62 -9.07 13.71 3.37
N PHE A 63 -8.66 14.97 3.46
CA PHE A 63 -7.51 15.39 4.23
C PHE A 63 -7.66 16.84 4.68
N GLN A 64 -6.94 17.18 5.74
CA GLN A 64 -6.83 18.54 6.24
C GLN A 64 -5.43 19.10 5.95
N LEU A 65 -5.36 20.36 5.55
CA LEU A 65 -4.08 21.09 5.55
C LEU A 65 -3.89 21.69 6.94
N VAL A 66 -2.82 21.31 7.62
CA VAL A 66 -2.50 21.73 8.98
C VAL A 66 -1.19 22.50 8.98
N ARG A 67 -1.16 23.63 9.69
CA ARG A 67 0.08 24.33 10.03
C ARG A 67 0.53 23.86 11.41
N SER A 68 1.74 23.34 11.52
CA SER A 68 2.34 22.87 12.79
C SER A 68 3.55 23.73 13.11
N HIS A 69 3.50 24.47 14.22
CA HIS A 69 4.65 25.19 14.74
C HIS A 69 5.56 24.22 15.48
N ARG A 70 6.80 24.06 15.01
CA ARG A 70 7.74 23.08 15.58
C ARG A 70 9.03 23.72 16.01
N ARG A 71 9.59 23.19 17.09
CA ARG A 71 10.88 23.58 17.66
C ARG A 71 11.87 22.43 17.64
N SER A 72 13.07 22.67 17.13
CA SER A 72 14.17 21.70 17.16
C SER A 72 14.88 21.69 18.52
N GLU A 73 15.59 20.60 18.81
CA GLU A 73 16.44 20.50 20.02
C GLU A 73 17.52 21.60 20.11
N ASP A 74 18.04 22.07 18.98
CA ASP A 74 19.06 23.13 18.94
C ASP A 74 18.46 24.55 18.95
N GLY A 75 17.15 24.66 19.19
CA GLY A 75 16.47 25.93 19.46
C GLY A 75 15.92 26.66 18.24
N ARG A 76 16.00 26.10 17.03
CA ARG A 76 15.30 26.65 15.86
C ARG A 76 13.79 26.45 16.03
N SER A 77 13.01 27.36 15.47
CA SER A 77 11.54 27.28 15.44
C SER A 77 11.05 27.70 14.07
N THR A 78 10.14 26.94 13.48
CA THR A 78 9.51 27.27 12.18
C THR A 78 8.19 26.54 12.03
N ASP A 79 7.37 27.03 11.10
CA ASP A 79 6.12 26.38 10.73
C ASP A 79 6.36 25.34 9.63
N TYR A 80 5.64 24.23 9.73
CA TYR A 80 5.54 23.19 8.70
C TYR A 80 4.10 23.06 8.23
N MET A 81 3.92 22.92 6.92
CA MET A 81 2.61 22.58 6.34
C MET A 81 2.53 21.07 6.18
N MET A 82 1.48 20.47 6.75
CA MET A 82 1.23 19.04 6.70
C MET A 82 -0.14 18.76 6.10
N VAL A 83 -0.24 17.66 5.36
CA VAL A 83 -1.48 17.05 4.93
C VAL A 83 -1.82 15.97 5.95
N ASP A 84 -2.75 16.28 6.83
CA ASP A 84 -3.28 15.32 7.78
C ASP A 84 -4.35 14.47 7.11
N CYS A 85 -4.14 13.15 7.07
CA CYS A 85 -5.00 12.24 6.33
C CYS A 85 -5.05 10.85 6.98
N PRO A 86 -6.12 10.06 6.74
CA PRO A 86 -6.22 8.70 7.23
C PRO A 86 -5.12 7.79 6.65
N ASP A 87 -4.81 6.72 7.38
CA ASP A 87 -4.04 5.60 6.82
C ASP A 87 -4.79 5.01 5.62
N TRP A 88 -4.04 4.43 4.69
CA TRP A 88 -4.61 3.71 3.54
C TRP A 88 -4.21 2.24 3.57
N ALA A 89 -4.98 1.39 2.91
CA ALA A 89 -4.70 -0.01 2.77
C ALA A 89 -4.82 -0.46 1.30
N ASN A 90 -3.86 -1.25 0.82
CA ASN A 90 -3.94 -1.89 -0.48
C ASN A 90 -3.70 -3.40 -0.37
N VAL A 91 -4.25 -4.14 -1.33
CA VAL A 91 -4.25 -5.59 -1.30
C VAL A 91 -3.87 -6.19 -2.65
N ILE A 92 -2.94 -7.14 -2.59
CA ILE A 92 -2.48 -7.88 -3.76
C ILE A 92 -3.22 -9.22 -3.76
N ALA A 93 -4.11 -9.38 -4.73
CA ALA A 93 -4.86 -10.59 -4.97
C ALA A 93 -4.39 -11.27 -6.26
N VAL A 94 -4.29 -12.60 -6.22
CA VAL A 94 -3.95 -13.43 -7.37
C VAL A 94 -5.11 -14.34 -7.69
N VAL A 95 -5.59 -14.29 -8.94
CA VAL A 95 -6.67 -15.13 -9.45
C VAL A 95 -6.30 -15.71 -10.81
N PRO A 96 -6.77 -16.92 -11.16
CA PRO A 96 -6.61 -17.44 -12.50
C PRO A 96 -7.49 -16.65 -13.49
N ASN A 97 -6.97 -16.33 -14.67
CA ASN A 97 -7.81 -15.87 -15.78
C ASN A 97 -8.56 -17.06 -16.43
N GLU A 98 -9.26 -16.80 -17.53
CA GLU A 98 -10.05 -17.82 -18.27
C GLU A 98 -9.20 -18.99 -18.79
N THR A 99 -7.90 -18.78 -19.04
CA THR A 99 -6.98 -19.82 -19.50
C THR A 99 -6.27 -20.54 -18.34
N GLY A 100 -6.54 -20.15 -17.10
CA GLY A 100 -5.92 -20.70 -15.89
C GLY A 100 -4.57 -20.09 -15.53
N GLU A 101 -4.14 -19.01 -16.21
CA GLU A 101 -2.91 -18.28 -15.89
C GLU A 101 -3.10 -17.43 -14.63
N ASP A 102 -2.15 -17.49 -13.69
CA ASP A 102 -2.17 -16.69 -12.47
C ASP A 102 -1.97 -15.19 -12.80
N CYS A 103 -3.00 -14.38 -12.55
CA CYS A 103 -3.02 -12.94 -12.78
C CYS A 103 -3.15 -12.16 -11.48
N PHE A 104 -2.48 -11.00 -11.41
CA PHE A 104 -2.80 -9.98 -10.44
C PHE A 104 -4.17 -9.40 -10.78
N LEU A 105 -5.03 -9.32 -9.76
CA LEU A 105 -6.27 -8.60 -9.84
C LEU A 105 -5.98 -7.13 -9.53
N MET A 106 -6.19 -6.28 -10.53
CA MET A 106 -5.84 -4.87 -10.53
C MET A 106 -7.02 -4.02 -10.97
N VAL A 107 -6.90 -2.71 -10.77
CA VAL A 107 -7.90 -1.73 -11.15
C VAL A 107 -7.26 -0.62 -11.97
N ARG A 108 -7.95 -0.22 -13.04
CA ARG A 108 -7.56 0.92 -13.87
C ARG A 108 -8.48 2.09 -13.53
N GLN A 109 -7.88 3.21 -13.17
CA GLN A 109 -8.63 4.41 -12.78
C GLN A 109 -7.88 5.69 -13.13
N PHE A 110 -8.62 6.78 -13.28
CA PHE A 110 -8.05 8.10 -13.52
C PHE A 110 -7.70 8.78 -12.20
N ARG A 111 -6.43 9.20 -12.02
CA ARG A 111 -5.98 9.93 -10.83
C ARG A 111 -5.84 11.41 -11.16
N GLN A 112 -6.66 12.23 -10.54
CA GLN A 112 -6.75 13.68 -10.79
C GLN A 112 -5.42 14.38 -10.50
N GLY A 113 -4.72 14.01 -9.44
CA GLY A 113 -3.42 14.59 -9.09
C GLY A 113 -2.30 14.31 -10.10
N GLY A 114 -2.36 13.16 -10.79
CA GLY A 114 -1.44 12.80 -11.89
C GLY A 114 -1.96 13.21 -13.27
N ASN A 115 -3.23 13.58 -13.36
CA ASN A 115 -3.96 13.86 -14.60
C ASN A 115 -3.77 12.74 -15.65
N CYS A 116 -3.82 11.48 -15.21
CA CYS A 116 -3.56 10.33 -16.07
C CYS A 116 -4.33 9.10 -15.60
N LEU A 117 -4.46 8.12 -16.50
CA LEU A 117 -4.86 6.77 -16.13
C LEU A 117 -3.71 6.09 -15.37
N THR A 118 -4.11 5.29 -14.40
CA THR A 118 -3.23 4.50 -13.54
C THR A 118 -3.74 3.08 -13.50
N LEU A 119 -2.80 2.14 -13.34
CA LEU A 119 -3.10 0.74 -13.05
C LEU A 119 -2.60 0.44 -11.64
N GLU A 120 -3.48 -0.01 -10.76
CA GLU A 120 -3.24 -0.08 -9.33
C GLU A 120 -3.71 -1.41 -8.74
N PHE A 121 -3.15 -1.79 -7.60
CA PHE A 121 -3.75 -2.84 -6.78
C PHE A 121 -4.96 -2.26 -6.05
N PRO A 122 -6.03 -3.05 -5.82
CA PRO A 122 -7.19 -2.55 -5.10
C PRO A 122 -6.82 -1.97 -3.74
N GLY A 123 -7.45 -0.86 -3.37
CA GLY A 123 -7.16 -0.21 -2.10
C GLY A 123 -7.62 1.23 -2.01
N GLY A 124 -7.84 1.66 -0.76
CA GLY A 124 -8.38 2.96 -0.44
C GLY A 124 -8.12 3.37 1.00
N MET A 125 -8.95 4.28 1.49
CA MET A 125 -8.80 4.85 2.82
C MET A 125 -9.22 3.87 3.89
N VAL A 126 -8.57 3.95 5.05
CA VAL A 126 -8.99 3.28 6.26
C VAL A 126 -9.93 4.22 7.01
N ASP A 127 -11.16 3.78 7.22
CA ASP A 127 -12.17 4.58 7.91
C ASP A 127 -11.84 4.77 9.39
N GLU A 128 -12.50 5.74 10.01
CA GLU A 128 -12.33 6.00 11.43
C GLU A 128 -12.67 4.75 12.26
N ASN A 129 -11.74 4.31 13.11
CA ASN A 129 -11.84 3.09 13.92
C ASN A 129 -11.90 1.77 13.13
N GLU A 130 -11.63 1.80 11.82
CA GLU A 130 -11.50 0.60 11.00
C GLU A 130 -10.10 -0.03 11.14
N ASP A 131 -10.03 -1.37 11.16
CA ASP A 131 -8.77 -2.09 11.07
C ASP A 131 -8.25 -2.08 9.63
N GLN A 132 -6.96 -1.83 9.41
CA GLN A 132 -6.40 -1.70 8.07
C GLN A 132 -6.55 -2.99 7.22
N ALA A 133 -6.61 -4.16 7.84
CA ALA A 133 -6.87 -5.41 7.14
C ALA A 133 -8.33 -5.54 6.70
N LEU A 134 -9.26 -4.98 7.47
CA LEU A 134 -10.68 -4.93 7.09
C LEU A 134 -10.90 -3.93 5.94
N ALA A 135 -10.26 -2.76 6.00
CA ALA A 135 -10.27 -1.80 4.90
C ALA A 135 -9.78 -2.44 3.59
N ALA A 136 -8.64 -3.14 3.62
CA ALA A 136 -8.11 -3.87 2.47
C ALA A 136 -9.11 -4.90 1.88
N LEU A 137 -9.86 -5.61 2.73
CA LEU A 137 -10.87 -6.58 2.29
C LEU A 137 -12.13 -5.91 1.71
N ARG A 138 -12.55 -4.79 2.31
CA ARG A 138 -13.69 -3.97 1.84
C ARG A 138 -13.40 -3.41 0.45
N GLU A 139 -12.27 -2.73 0.29
CA GLU A 139 -11.83 -2.14 -0.98
C GLU A 139 -11.70 -3.19 -2.09
N LEU A 140 -11.16 -4.38 -1.78
CA LEU A 140 -11.12 -5.49 -2.73
C LEU A 140 -12.51 -5.83 -3.26
N ALA A 141 -13.50 -5.91 -2.37
CA ALA A 141 -14.86 -6.28 -2.72
C ALA A 141 -15.58 -5.17 -3.49
N GLU A 142 -15.47 -3.93 -3.03
CA GLU A 142 -16.10 -2.76 -3.65
C GLU A 142 -15.54 -2.51 -5.05
N GLU A 143 -14.22 -2.44 -5.21
CA GLU A 143 -13.60 -2.09 -6.49
C GLU A 143 -13.60 -3.23 -7.51
N THR A 144 -13.69 -4.50 -7.10
CA THR A 144 -13.51 -5.64 -8.03
C THR A 144 -14.60 -6.70 -8.02
N GLY A 145 -15.45 -6.72 -6.98
CA GLY A 145 -16.41 -7.81 -6.75
C GLY A 145 -15.77 -9.14 -6.31
N TYR A 146 -14.48 -9.16 -5.98
CA TYR A 146 -13.80 -10.32 -5.39
C TYR A 146 -13.73 -10.20 -3.87
N VAL A 147 -13.80 -11.35 -3.19
CA VAL A 147 -13.62 -11.45 -1.75
C VAL A 147 -12.49 -12.42 -1.43
N ALA A 148 -11.91 -12.28 -0.25
CA ALA A 148 -10.86 -13.16 0.25
C ALA A 148 -11.23 -13.71 1.64
N ASP A 149 -10.73 -14.89 1.98
CA ASP A 149 -10.97 -15.50 3.30
C ASP A 149 -10.15 -14.81 4.39
N ARG A 150 -8.94 -14.35 4.04
CA ARG A 150 -8.05 -13.60 4.92
C ARG A 150 -7.03 -12.81 4.13
N VAL A 151 -6.43 -11.83 4.79
CA VAL A 151 -5.27 -11.09 4.31
C VAL A 151 -4.07 -11.27 5.24
N GLU A 152 -2.87 -11.12 4.69
CA GLU A 152 -1.59 -11.17 5.40
C GLU A 152 -0.88 -9.82 5.20
N HIS A 153 -0.49 -9.15 6.29
CA HIS A 153 0.25 -7.89 6.20
C HIS A 153 1.69 -8.15 5.76
N ILE A 154 2.14 -7.47 4.70
CA ILE A 154 3.47 -7.70 4.09
C ILE A 154 4.35 -6.45 4.07
N GLY A 155 3.80 -5.27 4.32
CA GLY A 155 4.56 -4.03 4.27
C GLY A 155 3.80 -2.80 4.75
N ARG A 156 4.55 -1.79 5.17
CA ARG A 156 4.07 -0.45 5.53
C ARG A 156 5.00 0.57 4.91
N THR A 157 4.42 1.63 4.33
CA THR A 157 5.15 2.69 3.65
C THR A 157 4.55 4.05 3.98
N ASN A 158 5.36 5.09 4.13
CA ASN A 158 4.88 6.47 4.16
C ASN A 158 4.89 7.04 2.73
N PRO A 159 3.74 7.49 2.17
CA PRO A 159 3.69 8.03 0.81
C PRO A 159 4.68 9.17 0.59
N ASN A 160 4.64 10.15 1.50
CA ASN A 160 5.57 11.26 1.52
C ASN A 160 5.73 11.78 2.95
N PRO A 161 6.70 11.25 3.73
CA PRO A 161 6.85 11.61 5.14
C PRO A 161 7.33 13.06 5.35
N ALA A 162 7.65 13.80 4.28
CA ALA A 162 8.01 15.21 4.39
C ALA A 162 6.82 16.10 4.76
N PHE A 163 5.60 15.69 4.40
CA PHE A 163 4.39 16.48 4.68
C PHE A 163 3.11 15.67 4.87
N MET A 164 3.07 14.37 4.57
CA MET A 164 1.88 13.53 4.82
C MET A 164 2.02 12.79 6.15
N THR A 165 0.95 12.79 6.95
CA THR A 165 0.96 12.17 8.29
C THR A 165 0.66 10.67 8.27
N ASN A 166 0.15 10.15 7.15
CA ASN A 166 -0.38 8.80 7.06
C ASN A 166 0.65 7.72 6.68
N SER A 167 0.19 6.47 6.79
CA SER A 167 0.86 5.27 6.30
C SER A 167 -0.04 4.50 5.33
N VAL A 168 0.59 3.82 4.38
CA VAL A 168 -0.07 2.84 3.51
C VAL A 168 0.34 1.45 3.93
N HIS A 169 -0.65 0.59 4.18
CA HIS A 169 -0.48 -0.81 4.57
C HIS A 169 -0.71 -1.72 3.37
N THR A 170 0.24 -2.61 3.08
CA THR A 170 0.14 -3.55 1.96
C THR A 170 -0.12 -4.96 2.47
N TYR A 171 -1.11 -5.61 1.85
CA TYR A 171 -1.56 -6.94 2.19
C TYR A 171 -1.49 -7.89 1.00
N VAL A 172 -1.44 -9.20 1.28
CA VAL A 172 -1.70 -10.25 0.30
C VAL A 172 -2.97 -10.99 0.67
N ALA A 173 -3.87 -11.19 -0.29
CA ALA A 173 -5.13 -11.90 -0.09
C ALA A 173 -5.00 -13.42 -0.31
N HIS A 174 -5.77 -14.19 0.47
CA HIS A 174 -5.85 -15.65 0.37
C HIS A 174 -7.30 -16.12 0.30
N GLY A 175 -7.53 -17.21 -0.45
CA GLY A 175 -8.89 -17.71 -0.68
C GLY A 175 -9.71 -16.76 -1.55
N VAL A 176 -9.04 -16.07 -2.49
CA VAL A 176 -9.67 -15.08 -3.37
C VAL A 176 -10.66 -15.77 -4.30
N ARG A 177 -11.90 -15.28 -4.35
CA ARG A 177 -12.95 -15.75 -5.23
C ARG A 177 -13.85 -14.60 -5.66
N ARG A 178 -14.45 -14.71 -6.84
CA ARG A 178 -15.46 -13.76 -7.29
C ARG A 178 -16.74 -13.96 -6.46
N ASN A 179 -17.33 -12.86 -5.98
CA ASN A 179 -18.53 -12.87 -5.16
C ASN A 179 -19.44 -11.68 -5.49
N GLY A 180 -19.76 -11.50 -6.77
CA GLY A 180 -20.66 -10.44 -7.23
C GLY A 180 -20.03 -9.54 -8.29
N GLY A 181 -20.58 -8.33 -8.40
CA GLY A 181 -20.04 -7.23 -9.19
C GLY A 181 -19.40 -6.18 -8.29
N GLN A 182 -18.88 -5.12 -8.91
CA GLN A 182 -18.36 -3.96 -8.19
C GLN A 182 -19.48 -3.24 -7.45
N SER A 183 -19.12 -2.57 -6.36
CA SER A 183 -19.98 -1.69 -5.56
C SER A 183 -19.23 -0.37 -5.36
N LEU A 184 -19.12 0.40 -6.44
CA LEU A 184 -18.36 1.65 -6.49
C LEU A 184 -19.15 2.82 -5.90
N ASP A 185 -18.44 3.80 -5.37
CA ASP A 185 -19.03 5.09 -5.00
C ASP A 185 -19.51 5.87 -6.24
N GLU A 186 -20.44 6.82 -6.04
CA GLU A 186 -21.05 7.59 -7.13
C GLU A 186 -20.03 8.30 -8.05
N ASN A 187 -18.87 8.65 -7.50
CA ASN A 187 -17.82 9.38 -8.21
C ASN A 187 -16.64 8.51 -8.65
N GLU A 188 -16.75 7.19 -8.52
CA GLU A 188 -15.68 6.26 -8.88
C GLU A 188 -15.91 5.63 -10.24
N LEU A 189 -14.88 5.71 -11.08
CA LEU A 189 -14.84 5.10 -12.41
C LEU A 189 -13.63 4.17 -12.47
N VAL A 190 -13.90 2.87 -12.33
CA VAL A 190 -12.88 1.85 -12.12
C VAL A 190 -13.14 0.63 -13.01
N ASP A 191 -12.16 0.26 -13.83
CA ASP A 191 -12.19 -0.97 -14.61
C ASP A 191 -11.33 -2.06 -13.94
N VAL A 192 -11.87 -3.28 -13.84
CA VAL A 192 -11.12 -4.43 -13.33
C VAL A 192 -10.22 -5.00 -14.42
N GLU A 193 -8.95 -5.21 -14.09
CA GLU A 193 -7.90 -5.68 -15.00
C GLU A 193 -7.20 -6.92 -14.44
N LEU A 194 -7.05 -7.96 -15.28
CA LEU A 194 -6.27 -9.15 -14.93
C LEU A 194 -4.91 -9.09 -15.62
N VAL A 195 -3.86 -8.90 -14.83
CA VAL A 195 -2.50 -8.75 -15.33
C VAL A 195 -1.68 -10.01 -15.05
N PRO A 196 -1.15 -10.70 -16.07
CA PRO A 196 -0.34 -11.90 -15.86
C PRO A 196 0.83 -11.67 -14.89
N CYS A 197 0.83 -12.42 -13.78
CA CYS A 197 1.84 -12.22 -12.72
C CYS A 197 3.25 -12.42 -13.26
N ALA A 198 3.44 -13.44 -14.11
CA ALA A 198 4.73 -13.77 -14.68
C ALA A 198 5.34 -12.62 -15.49
N LYS A 199 4.53 -11.82 -16.21
CA LYS A 199 5.02 -10.67 -16.97
C LYS A 199 5.57 -9.61 -16.03
N VAL A 200 4.79 -9.23 -15.01
CA VAL A 200 5.17 -8.23 -14.02
C VAL A 200 6.40 -8.66 -13.22
N LEU A 201 6.42 -9.91 -12.74
CA LEU A 201 7.55 -10.46 -11.96
C LEU A 201 8.82 -10.60 -12.80
N ASN A 202 8.74 -10.70 -14.13
CA ASN A 202 9.88 -10.66 -15.03
C ASN A 202 10.36 -9.23 -15.36
N GLY A 203 9.78 -8.21 -14.73
CA GLY A 203 10.14 -6.81 -14.87
C GLY A 203 9.46 -6.10 -16.04
N LEU A 204 8.43 -6.70 -16.63
CA LEU A 204 7.56 -5.99 -17.58
C LEU A 204 6.45 -5.31 -16.79
N LEU A 205 6.67 -4.04 -16.45
CA LEU A 205 5.62 -3.23 -15.84
C LEU A 205 4.54 -2.94 -16.88
N PRO A 206 3.26 -3.18 -16.58
CA PRO A 206 2.16 -2.85 -17.48
C PRO A 206 2.12 -1.35 -17.76
N GLU A 207 1.45 -0.99 -18.86
CA GLU A 207 1.12 0.40 -19.12
C GLU A 207 0.34 0.99 -17.93
N PHE A 208 0.57 2.28 -17.64
CA PHE A 208 -0.05 3.00 -16.53
C PHE A 208 0.34 2.54 -15.12
N PHE A 209 1.29 1.61 -14.99
CA PHE A 209 1.83 1.19 -13.69
C PHE A 209 2.96 2.12 -13.21
N ALA A 210 2.62 3.38 -12.94
CA ALA A 210 3.57 4.41 -12.50
C ALA A 210 3.26 4.98 -11.10
N HIS A 211 2.20 4.51 -10.45
CA HIS A 211 1.85 4.97 -9.11
C HIS A 211 2.88 4.48 -8.08
N GLY A 212 3.59 5.40 -7.44
CA GLY A 212 4.74 5.08 -6.58
C GLY A 212 4.41 4.13 -5.43
N ILE A 213 3.24 4.30 -4.80
CA ILE A 213 2.74 3.40 -3.75
C ILE A 213 2.56 1.96 -4.28
N MET A 214 2.07 1.80 -5.52
CA MET A 214 1.83 0.48 -6.12
C MET A 214 3.13 -0.22 -6.50
N ILE A 215 4.14 0.54 -6.94
CA ILE A 215 5.49 0.01 -7.16
C ILE A 215 6.08 -0.51 -5.84
N ILE A 216 5.90 0.23 -4.75
CA ILE A 216 6.38 -0.19 -3.42
C ILE A 216 5.57 -1.40 -2.90
N ALA A 217 4.27 -1.45 -3.14
CA ALA A 217 3.44 -2.62 -2.82
C ALA A 217 3.94 -3.88 -3.55
N LEU A 218 4.24 -3.78 -4.85
CA LEU A 218 4.85 -4.85 -5.63
C LEU A 218 6.23 -5.26 -5.06
N HIS A 219 7.03 -4.29 -4.62
CA HIS A 219 8.31 -4.59 -3.95
C HIS A 219 8.11 -5.43 -2.68
N TRP A 220 7.16 -5.03 -1.81
CA TRP A 220 6.83 -5.81 -0.63
C TRP A 220 6.37 -7.23 -0.98
N TYR A 221 5.57 -7.37 -2.03
CA TYR A 221 5.10 -8.66 -2.51
C TYR A 221 6.23 -9.56 -3.00
N VAL A 222 7.15 -9.03 -3.82
CA VAL A 222 8.32 -9.77 -4.31
C VAL A 222 9.19 -10.25 -3.13
N ARG A 223 9.43 -9.38 -2.14
CA ARG A 223 10.19 -9.73 -0.93
C ARG A 223 9.48 -10.82 -0.10
N TRP A 224 8.17 -10.72 0.05
CA TRP A 224 7.35 -11.69 0.75
C TRP A 224 7.34 -13.06 0.05
N LEU A 225 7.19 -13.07 -1.27
CA LEU A 225 7.15 -14.28 -2.09
C LEU A 225 8.47 -15.06 -2.02
N ALA A 226 9.60 -14.35 -1.93
CA ALA A 226 10.95 -14.92 -1.81
C ALA A 226 11.25 -15.52 -0.43
N ARG A 227 10.55 -15.10 0.63
CA ARG A 227 10.78 -15.55 2.01
C ARG A 227 9.92 -16.74 2.45
N SER A 228 8.80 -16.95 1.75
CA SER A 228 7.80 -17.94 2.12
C SER A 228 8.20 -19.36 1.69
#